data_AF-X1H6S8-F1
#
_entry.id   AF-X1H6S8-F1
#
_cell.length_a   1.000
_cell.length_b   1.000
_cell.length_c   1.000
_cell.angle_alpha   90.00
_cell.angle_beta   90.00
_cell.angle_gamma   90.00
#
_symmetry.space_group_name_H-M   'P 1'
#
loop_
_entity.id
_entity.type
_entity.pdbx_description
1 polymer ?
#
loop_
_entity_poly.entity_id
_entity_poly.type
_entity_poly.pdbx_seq_one_letter_code
_entity_poly.pdbx_strand_id
1 'polypeptide(L)' 'FTVEPGIYIREENLGIRLEDNVVIRENGLDNLMSNIPIEADEIEDLMNQ' A
#
# COMPACT_ATOMS: atom_id res chain seq x y z
N PHE A 1 -9.34 -2.45 10.49
CA PHE A 1 -10.01 -1.85 9.32
C PHE A 1 -8.99 -1.81 8.19
N THR A 2 -9.46 -1.74 6.95
CA THR A 2 -8.58 -1.55 5.79
C THR A 2 -8.42 -0.06 5.51
N VAL A 3 -7.24 0.34 5.04
CA VAL A 3 -6.97 1.66 4.45
C VAL A 3 -6.54 1.38 3.01
N GLU A 4 -7.43 1.66 2.05
CA GLU A 4 -7.30 1.15 0.67
C GLU A 4 -7.51 2.21 -0.44
N PRO A 5 -6.78 3.33 -0.45
CA PRO A 5 -6.90 4.32 -1.52
C PRO A 5 -6.50 3.73 -2.89
N GLY A 6 -7.25 4.10 -3.93
CA GLY A 6 -6.96 3.69 -5.30
C GLY A 6 -7.28 4.77 -6.33
N ILE A 7 -6.54 4.75 -7.43
CA ILE A 7 -6.71 5.61 -8.60
C ILE A 7 -6.89 4.70 -9.82
N TYR A 8 -7.85 5.04 -10.67
CA TYR A 8 -8.18 4.30 -11.88
C TYR A 8 -8.32 5.28 -13.04
N ILE A 9 -7.50 5.11 -14.07
CA ILE A 9 -7.49 5.93 -15.28
C ILE A 9 -7.86 5.02 -16.44
N ARG A 10 -9.13 5.09 -16.87
CA ARG A 10 -9.70 4.16 -17.86
C ARG A 10 -9.04 4.33 -19.22
N GLU A 11 -8.77 5.56 -19.62
CA GLU A 11 -8.20 5.95 -20.91
C GLU A 11 -6.78 5.40 -21.08
N GLU A 12 -6.04 5.24 -19.99
CA GLU A 12 -4.68 4.69 -19.96
C GLU A 12 -4.65 3.17 -19.69
N ASN A 13 -5.81 2.55 -19.44
CA ASN A 13 -5.91 1.17 -18.92
C ASN A 13 -5.08 0.96 -17.64
N LEU A 14 -5.01 1.96 -16.76
CA LEU A 14 -4.20 1.95 -15.55
C LEU A 14 -5.07 1.94 -14.29
N GLY A 15 -4.73 1.09 -13.33
CA GLY A 15 -5.36 1.05 -12.01
C GLY A 15 -4.34 0.69 -10.95
N ILE A 16 -4.29 1.49 -9.88
CA ILE A 16 -3.38 1.30 -8.75
C ILE A 16 -4.20 1.42 -7.46
N ARG A 17 -3.99 0.48 -6.53
CA ARG A 17 -4.55 0.52 -5.17
C ARG A 17 -3.46 0.10 -4.20
N LEU A 18 -3.28 0.88 -3.14
CA LEU A 18 -2.44 0.52 -2.00
C LEU A 18 -3.38 0.18 -0.84
N GLU A 19 -3.13 -0.91 -0.13
CA GLU A 19 -4.06 -1.43 0.88
C GLU A 19 -3.29 -1.97 2.09
N ASP A 20 -3.61 -1.42 3.27
CA ASP A 20 -3.06 -1.88 4.55
C ASP A 20 -4.16 -2.26 5.54
N ASN A 21 -3.87 -3.29 6.34
CA ASN A 21 -4.67 -3.67 7.50
C ASN A 21 -4.16 -2.99 8.76
N VAL A 22 -5.04 -2.24 9.43
CA VAL A 22 -4.68 -1.45 10.60
C VAL A 22 -5.61 -1.72 11.78
N VAL A 23 -5.02 -1.68 12.98
CA VAL A 23 -5.71 -1.86 14.27
C VAL A 23 -5.64 -0.55 15.04
N ILE A 24 -6.80 0.03 15.38
CA ILE A 24 -6.87 1.22 16.24
C ILE A 24 -6.49 0.83 17.66
N ARG A 25 -5.60 1.62 18.28
CA ARG A 25 -5.22 1.53 19.68
C ARG A 25 -5.66 2.79 20.41
N GLU A 26 -5.61 2.77 21.73
CA GLU A 26 -5.92 3.95 22.57
C GLU A 26 -5.07 5.18 22.18
N ASN A 27 -3.81 4.96 21.82
CA ASN A 27 -2.83 6.03 21.51
C ASN A 27 -2.30 6.02 20.07
N GLY A 28 -3.08 5.52 19.10
CA GLY A 28 -2.66 5.52 17.69
C GLY A 28 -3.22 4.36 16.89
N LEU A 29 -2.44 3.88 15.91
CA LEU A 29 -2.79 2.72 15.10
C LEU A 29 -1.55 1.83 14.89
N ASP A 30 -1.78 0.52 14.86
CA ASP A 30 -0.79 -0.46 14.43
C ASP A 30 -1.06 -0.86 12.98
N ASN A 31 -0.05 -0.75 12.11
CA ASN A 31 -0.11 -1.27 10.75
C ASN A 31 0.43 -2.72 10.69
N LEU A 32 -0.48 -3.67 10.48
CA LEU A 32 -0.18 -5.11 10.45
C LEU A 32 0.57 -5.54 9.18
N MET A 33 0.64 -4.66 8.18
CA MET A 33 1.24 -4.90 6.86
C MET A 33 2.54 -4.10 6.65
N SER A 34 3.02 -3.39 7.68
CA SER A 34 4.14 -2.44 7.63
C SER A 34 5.49 -2.95 7.13
N ASN A 35 5.68 -4.27 7.00
CA ASN A 35 6.90 -4.87 6.45
C ASN A 35 6.83 -5.12 4.94
N ILE A 36 5.70 -4.82 4.29
CA ILE A 36 5.55 -4.96 2.85
C ILE A 36 5.96 -3.63 2.20
N PRO A 37 6.86 -3.63 1.19
CA PRO A 37 7.31 -2.42 0.52
C PRO A 37 6.16 -1.75 -0.24
N ILE A 38 6.06 -0.43 -0.13
CA ILE A 38 5.08 0.39 -0.86
C ILE A 38 5.71 1.50 -1.69
N GLU A 39 6.97 1.83 -1.41
CA GLU A 39 7.73 2.81 -2.18
C GLU A 39 8.21 2.17 -3.48
N ALA A 40 8.07 2.89 -4.60
CA ALA A 40 8.39 2.37 -5.92
C ALA A 40 9.85 1.89 -6.01
N ASP A 41 10.79 2.70 -5.51
CA ASP A 41 12.22 2.38 -5.53
C ASP A 41 12.52 1.06 -4.79
N GLU A 42 11.91 0.83 -3.63
CA GLU A 42 12.12 -0.41 -2.84
C GLU A 42 11.56 -1.65 -3.56
N ILE A 43 10.41 -1.50 -4.21
CA ILE A 43 9.79 -2.57 -5.02
C ILE A 43 10.68 -2.87 -6.23
N GLU A 44 11.13 -1.85 -6.95
CA GLU A 44 12.01 -2.01 -8.12
C GLU A 44 13.34 -2.66 -7.73
N ASP A 45 13.94 -2.26 -6.62
CA ASP A 45 15.18 -2.87 -6.10
C ASP A 45 14.98 -4.36 -5.79
N LEU A 46 13.87 -4.75 -5.14
CA LEU A 46 13.56 -6.14 -4.83
C LEU A 46 13.27 -6.99 -6.08
N MET A 47 12.64 -6.41 -7.10
CA MET A 47 12.34 -7.08 -8.36
C MET A 47 13.58 -7.35 -9.23
N ASN A 48 14.63 -6.55 -9.06
CA ASN A 48 15.86 -6.63 -9.85
C ASN A 48 16.99 -7.41 -9.16
N GLN A 49 16.72 -8.10 -8.05
CA GLN A 49 17.64 -9.07 -7.42
C GLN A 49 17.65 -10.42 -8.18
#